data_AF-A0A925Y4N5-F1
#
_entry.id   AF-A0A925Y4N5-F1
#
_cell.length_a   1.000
_cell.length_b   1.000
_cell.length_c   1.000
_cell.angle_alpha   90.00
_cell.angle_beta   90.00
_cell.angle_gamma   90.00
#
_symmetry.space_group_name_H-M   'P 1'
#
loop_
_entity.id
_entity.type
_entity.pdbx_description
1 polymer ?
#
loop_
_entity_poly.entity_id
_entity_poly.type
_entity_poly.pdbx_seq_one_letter_code
_entity_poly.pdbx_strand_id
1 'polypeptide(L)'
;KQVQALDPVRVRVVGWQFGWTYHYPGADGKFGRVDAALISGSNDLGIDYQDPNAWDDFTSPILKLPVSRPAVLNTGTKDVIHNYSIVPMRVQQDAIPGHEIPMWFTPVRTLETFVICGQLCGEGHANMVGSMEVVPVEEFDSWAKSQSETALKANKKAPAPESPSVP
;
A
#
# COMPACT_ATOMS: atom_id res chain seq x y z
N LYS A 1 6.96 13.81 -14.36
CA LYS A 1 6.72 13.19 -15.70
C LYS A 1 7.75 12.10 -16.05
N GLN A 2 9.05 12.24 -15.73
CA GLN A 2 10.06 11.21 -16.06
C GLN A 2 9.91 9.87 -15.32
N VAL A 3 9.55 9.86 -14.02
CA VAL A 3 9.46 8.61 -13.23
C VAL A 3 8.42 7.63 -13.77
N GLN A 4 7.31 8.11 -14.34
CA GLN A 4 6.29 7.22 -14.92
C GLN A 4 6.76 6.50 -16.19
N ALA A 5 7.80 7.01 -16.86
CA ALA A 5 8.39 6.36 -18.02
C ALA A 5 9.43 5.29 -17.65
N LEU A 6 9.75 5.14 -16.37
CA LEU A 6 10.78 4.22 -15.86
C LEU A 6 10.20 2.95 -15.21
N ASP A 7 8.95 2.60 -15.55
CA ASP A 7 8.25 1.44 -14.98
C ASP A 7 8.34 1.34 -13.45
N PRO A 8 7.81 2.34 -12.72
CA PRO A 8 7.96 2.38 -11.28
C PRO A 8 7.08 1.31 -10.61
N VAL A 9 7.59 0.73 -9.51
CA VAL A 9 6.72 -0.01 -8.59
C VAL A 9 5.73 0.95 -7.97
N ARG A 10 4.44 0.65 -8.11
CA ARG A 10 3.34 1.46 -7.58
C ARG A 10 2.75 0.79 -6.36
N VAL A 11 2.62 1.55 -5.28
CA VAL A 11 2.04 1.08 -4.03
C VAL A 11 1.16 2.17 -3.44
N ARG A 12 -0.04 1.83 -2.99
CA ARG A 12 -0.82 2.69 -2.10
C ARG A 12 -0.39 2.42 -0.66
N VAL A 13 0.04 3.48 0.03
CA VAL A 13 0.39 3.43 1.45
C VAL A 13 -0.81 3.98 2.22
N VAL A 14 -1.46 3.14 3.02
CA VAL A 14 -2.65 3.51 3.78
C VAL A 14 -2.32 3.53 5.27
N GLY A 15 -2.26 4.72 5.85
CA GLY A 15 -2.10 4.92 7.29
C GLY A 15 -3.41 4.76 8.04
N TRP A 16 -3.34 4.21 9.24
CA TRP A 16 -4.46 4.07 10.17
C TRP A 16 -3.97 4.07 11.62
N GLN A 17 -4.83 4.30 12.59
CA GLN A 17 -4.48 4.23 14.02
C GLN A 17 -4.37 2.76 14.47
N PHE A 18 -3.19 2.18 14.66
CA PHE A 18 -1.83 2.73 14.60
C PHE A 18 -0.91 1.80 13.79
N GLY A 19 -1.01 1.87 12.46
CA GLY A 19 -0.26 1.03 11.54
C GLY A 19 -0.34 1.49 10.08
N TRP A 20 0.28 0.70 9.22
CA TRP A 20 0.37 0.96 7.78
C TRP A 20 -0.02 -0.30 7.02
N THR A 21 -0.83 -0.13 5.98
CA THR A 21 -1.17 -1.19 5.04
C THR A 21 -0.66 -0.80 3.65
N TYR A 22 -0.03 -1.73 2.95
CA TYR A 22 0.51 -1.51 1.61
C TYR A 22 -0.32 -2.28 0.59
N HIS A 23 -0.94 -1.56 -0.35
CA HIS A 23 -1.77 -2.13 -1.40
C HIS A 23 -1.04 -2.05 -2.75
N TYR A 24 -0.90 -3.20 -3.42
CA TYR A 24 -0.21 -3.36 -4.69
C TYR A 24 -1.21 -3.70 -5.80
N PRO A 25 -1.02 -3.17 -7.02
CA PRO A 25 -1.96 -3.31 -8.13
C PRO A 25 -1.80 -4.63 -8.91
N GLY A 26 -1.27 -5.67 -8.26
CA GLY A 26 -1.01 -6.95 -8.93
C GLY A 26 -0.06 -6.89 -10.13
N ALA A 27 -0.20 -7.87 -11.02
CA ALA A 27 0.56 -8.03 -12.26
C ALA A 27 -0.02 -7.21 -13.41
N ASP A 28 -1.31 -6.84 -13.35
CA ASP A 28 -1.94 -5.99 -14.37
C ASP A 28 -1.54 -4.51 -14.26
N GLY A 29 -0.99 -4.12 -13.12
CA GLY A 29 -0.46 -2.78 -12.84
C GLY A 29 -1.54 -1.72 -12.63
N LYS A 30 -2.80 -2.11 -12.44
CA LYS A 30 -3.95 -1.22 -12.24
C LYS A 30 -4.64 -1.53 -10.93
N PHE A 31 -4.79 -0.51 -10.10
CA PHE A 31 -5.61 -0.65 -8.91
C PHE A 31 -7.08 -0.78 -9.26
N GLY A 32 -7.77 -1.68 -8.57
CA GLY A 32 -9.21 -1.69 -8.47
C GLY A 32 -9.78 -0.42 -7.84
N ARG A 33 -11.07 -0.18 -8.08
CA ARG A 33 -11.85 0.80 -7.32
C ARG A 33 -11.83 0.48 -5.82
N VAL A 34 -11.87 1.54 -5.02
CA VAL A 34 -12.07 1.46 -3.57
C VAL A 34 -13.27 2.31 -3.18
N ASP A 35 -14.05 1.85 -2.22
CA ASP A 35 -15.21 2.56 -1.68
C ASP A 35 -15.29 2.31 -0.16
N ALA A 36 -15.42 3.39 0.61
CA ALA A 36 -15.55 3.33 2.06
C ALA A 36 -16.77 2.52 2.52
N ALA A 37 -17.84 2.45 1.71
CA ALA A 37 -19.01 1.64 2.00
C ALA A 37 -18.74 0.14 1.94
N LEU A 38 -17.63 -0.28 1.32
CA LEU A 38 -17.21 -1.68 1.20
C LEU A 38 -16.24 -2.11 2.31
N ILE A 39 -15.87 -1.19 3.22
CA ILE A 39 -14.98 -1.51 4.34
C ILE A 39 -15.69 -2.47 5.29
N SER A 40 -15.03 -3.60 5.57
CA SER A 40 -15.51 -4.63 6.48
C SER A 40 -14.35 -5.32 7.18
N GLY A 41 -14.63 -6.21 8.14
CA GLY A 41 -13.59 -6.94 8.86
C GLY A 41 -12.66 -7.78 7.97
N SER A 42 -13.11 -8.18 6.78
CA SER A 42 -12.29 -8.90 5.78
C SER A 42 -11.83 -8.03 4.61
N ASN A 43 -12.30 -6.78 4.52
CA ASN A 43 -11.99 -5.83 3.45
C ASN A 43 -11.61 -4.46 4.04
N ASP A 44 -10.47 -4.40 4.72
CA ASP A 44 -10.09 -3.22 5.50
C ASP A 44 -9.87 -1.94 4.68
N LEU A 45 -9.62 -2.09 3.37
CA LEU A 45 -9.40 -0.98 2.43
C LEU A 45 -10.61 -0.65 1.57
N GLY A 46 -11.72 -1.40 1.70
CA GLY A 46 -12.91 -1.19 0.89
C GLY A 46 -12.69 -1.46 -0.61
N ILE A 47 -11.86 -2.46 -0.96
CA ILE A 47 -11.59 -2.85 -2.34
C ILE A 47 -12.88 -3.39 -2.97
N ASP A 48 -13.22 -2.90 -4.17
CA ASP A 48 -14.36 -3.36 -4.95
C ASP A 48 -13.97 -4.56 -5.82
N TYR A 49 -14.17 -5.77 -5.31
CA TYR A 49 -13.87 -7.01 -6.04
C TYR A 49 -14.81 -7.29 -7.23
N GLN A 50 -15.83 -6.44 -7.47
CA GLN A 50 -16.59 -6.48 -8.72
C GLN A 50 -15.86 -5.79 -9.87
N ASP A 51 -14.88 -4.92 -9.58
CA ASP A 51 -13.96 -4.37 -10.57
C ASP A 51 -12.92 -5.41 -10.97
N PRO A 52 -12.81 -5.79 -12.26
CA PRO A 52 -11.79 -6.74 -12.71
C PRO A 52 -10.34 -6.33 -12.43
N ASN A 53 -10.06 -5.02 -12.34
CA ASN A 53 -8.71 -4.55 -11.97
C ASN A 53 -8.39 -4.83 -10.49
N ALA A 54 -9.39 -5.13 -9.65
CA ALA A 54 -9.18 -5.49 -8.24
C ALA A 54 -8.84 -6.97 -8.03
N TRP A 55 -8.88 -7.80 -9.08
CA TRP A 55 -8.82 -9.24 -8.90
C TRP A 55 -7.44 -9.73 -8.48
N ASP A 56 -6.36 -9.14 -8.98
CA ASP A 56 -5.00 -9.49 -8.60
C ASP A 56 -4.33 -8.48 -7.66
N ASP A 57 -5.10 -7.49 -7.21
CA ASP A 57 -4.73 -6.59 -6.12
C ASP A 57 -4.49 -7.36 -4.82
N PHE A 58 -3.42 -7.03 -4.12
CA PHE A 58 -3.09 -7.62 -2.83
C PHE A 58 -2.58 -6.59 -1.83
N THR A 59 -2.72 -6.92 -0.55
CA THR A 59 -2.20 -6.11 0.55
C THR A 59 -1.03 -6.80 1.25
N SER A 60 -0.15 -6.01 1.85
CA SER A 60 0.97 -6.48 2.65
C SER A 60 1.12 -5.60 3.89
N PRO A 61 1.50 -6.17 5.05
CA PRO A 61 1.90 -5.40 6.23
C PRO A 61 3.32 -4.82 6.13
N ILE A 62 4.11 -5.27 5.15
CA ILE A 62 5.49 -4.84 4.90
C ILE A 62 5.58 -4.18 3.53
N LEU A 63 6.23 -3.00 3.45
CA LEU A 63 6.56 -2.39 2.17
C LEU A 63 7.76 -3.14 1.60
N LYS A 64 7.56 -3.92 0.53
CA LYS A 64 8.67 -4.56 -0.18
C LYS A 64 8.89 -3.85 -1.50
N LEU A 65 10.13 -3.45 -1.77
CA LEU A 65 10.52 -2.77 -3.01
C LEU A 65 11.79 -3.40 -3.60
N PRO A 66 11.96 -3.45 -4.92
CA PRO A 66 13.19 -3.89 -5.54
C PRO A 66 14.25 -2.78 -5.53
N VAL A 67 15.52 -3.17 -5.33
CA VAL A 67 16.66 -2.28 -5.49
C VAL A 67 16.80 -1.80 -6.94
N SER A 68 17.23 -0.56 -7.14
CA SER A 68 17.48 0.09 -8.44
C SER A 68 16.27 0.29 -9.36
N ARG A 69 15.05 -0.04 -8.93
CA ARG A 69 13.81 0.30 -9.64
C ARG A 69 13.13 1.49 -8.97
N PRO A 70 12.64 2.49 -9.72
CA PRO A 70 11.87 3.58 -9.12
C PRO A 70 10.61 3.07 -8.42
N ALA A 71 10.22 3.73 -7.34
CA ALA A 71 8.98 3.49 -6.63
C ALA A 71 8.14 4.77 -6.59
N VAL A 72 6.82 4.63 -6.75
CA VAL A 72 5.83 5.67 -6.51
C VAL A 72 4.90 5.16 -5.43
N LEU A 73 4.96 5.80 -4.26
CA LEU A 73 4.07 5.51 -3.15
C LEU A 73 2.97 6.57 -3.11
N ASN A 74 1.73 6.16 -3.33
CA ASN A 74 0.55 6.99 -3.17
C ASN A 74 0.13 6.94 -1.70
N THR A 75 0.53 7.95 -0.92
CA THR A 75 0.32 7.99 0.52
C THR A 75 -1.03 8.61 0.87
N GLY A 76 -1.83 7.89 1.64
CA GLY A 76 -3.14 8.30 2.12
C GLY A 76 -3.48 7.64 3.46
N THR A 77 -4.68 7.87 3.95
CA THR A 77 -5.14 7.36 5.25
C THR A 77 -6.66 7.21 5.26
N LYS A 78 -7.15 6.26 6.08
CA LYS A 78 -8.58 6.00 6.27
C LYS A 78 -9.19 6.69 7.49
N ASP A 79 -8.39 7.34 8.34
CA ASP A 79 -8.87 7.95 9.59
C ASP A 79 -8.41 9.39 9.80
N VAL A 80 -7.26 9.61 10.44
CA VAL A 80 -6.73 10.92 10.83
C VAL A 80 -5.46 11.25 10.07
N ILE A 81 -4.91 12.44 10.24
CA ILE A 81 -3.64 12.80 9.59
C ILE A 81 -2.50 11.98 10.22
N HIS A 82 -1.68 11.38 9.37
CA HIS A 82 -0.40 10.77 9.73
C HIS A 82 0.72 11.37 8.88
N ASN A 83 1.96 10.96 9.12
CA ASN A 83 3.08 11.25 8.23
C ASN A 83 3.90 9.99 8.04
N TYR A 84 4.05 9.54 6.80
CA TYR A 84 4.81 8.35 6.45
C TYR A 84 6.27 8.73 6.25
N SER A 85 7.15 8.33 7.17
CA SER A 85 8.56 8.74 7.17
C SER A 85 9.53 7.57 7.08
N ILE A 86 10.30 7.52 5.98
CA ILE A 86 11.41 6.57 5.79
C ILE A 86 12.71 7.30 6.12
N VAL A 87 13.07 7.30 7.41
CA VAL A 87 14.21 8.04 7.96
C VAL A 87 15.53 7.84 7.21
N PRO A 88 16.01 6.60 6.92
CA PRO A 88 17.30 6.42 6.24
C PRO A 88 17.32 6.96 4.80
N MET A 89 16.14 7.18 4.21
CA MET A 89 15.99 7.70 2.84
C MET A 89 15.68 9.20 2.84
N ARG A 90 15.49 9.83 4.01
CA ARG A 90 15.15 11.26 4.18
C ARG A 90 13.95 11.68 3.33
N VAL A 91 12.98 10.78 3.20
CA VAL A 91 11.74 11.01 2.46
C VAL A 91 10.57 10.82 3.41
N GLN A 92 9.63 11.75 3.33
CA GLN A 92 8.42 11.72 4.12
C GLN A 92 7.27 12.38 3.38
N GLN A 93 6.04 11.95 3.67
CA GLN A 93 4.84 12.51 3.09
C GLN A 93 3.69 12.40 4.10
N ASP A 94 2.98 13.51 4.31
CA ASP A 94 1.74 13.50 5.09
C ASP A 94 0.70 12.61 4.40
N ALA A 95 0.06 11.75 5.18
CA ALA A 95 -1.12 11.00 4.81
C ALA A 95 -2.34 11.79 5.29
N ILE A 96 -3.09 12.37 4.35
CA ILE A 96 -4.20 13.28 4.67
C ILE A 96 -5.52 12.60 4.27
N PRO A 97 -6.53 12.55 5.16
CA PRO A 97 -7.82 11.95 4.83
C PRO A 97 -8.41 12.56 3.54
N GLY A 98 -8.85 11.70 2.63
CA GLY A 98 -9.41 12.11 1.33
C GLY A 98 -8.40 12.45 0.23
N HIS A 99 -7.09 12.31 0.49
CA HIS A 99 -6.05 12.56 -0.50
C HIS A 99 -5.10 11.36 -0.67
N GLU A 100 -4.76 11.04 -1.92
CA GLU A 100 -3.62 10.18 -2.26
C GLU A 100 -2.48 11.06 -2.77
N ILE A 101 -1.46 11.29 -1.94
CA ILE A 101 -0.35 12.17 -2.26
C ILE A 101 0.88 11.34 -2.66
N PRO A 102 1.41 11.49 -3.88
CA PRO A 102 2.52 10.68 -4.33
C PRO A 102 3.85 11.16 -3.73
N MET A 103 4.64 10.23 -3.24
CA MET A 103 6.09 10.37 -3.05
C MET A 103 6.82 9.38 -3.95
N TRP A 104 8.00 9.75 -4.44
CA TRP A 104 8.77 8.88 -5.33
C TRP A 104 10.26 8.91 -5.01
N PHE A 105 10.91 7.77 -5.17
CA PHE A 105 12.33 7.60 -4.95
C PHE A 105 12.83 6.34 -5.67
N THR A 106 14.14 6.16 -5.75
CA THR A 106 14.75 4.90 -6.22
C THR A 106 15.63 4.35 -5.11
N PRO A 107 15.34 3.17 -4.54
CA PRO A 107 16.23 2.54 -3.57
C PRO A 107 17.55 2.16 -4.24
N VAL A 108 18.68 2.62 -3.71
CA VAL A 108 20.02 2.40 -4.34
C VAL A 108 20.81 1.24 -3.75
N ARG A 109 20.32 0.63 -2.66
CA ARG A 109 20.91 -0.55 -2.01
C ARG A 109 19.81 -1.34 -1.31
N THR A 110 20.05 -2.63 -1.09
CA THR A 110 19.20 -3.44 -0.22
C THR A 110 19.21 -2.90 1.21
N LEU A 111 18.08 -3.03 1.90
CA LEU A 111 17.85 -2.41 3.20
C LEU A 111 16.63 -3.02 3.87
N GLU A 112 16.76 -3.47 5.10
CA GLU A 112 15.64 -3.66 6.01
C GLU A 112 15.59 -2.46 6.95
N THR A 113 14.43 -1.83 7.08
CA THR A 113 14.28 -0.65 7.94
C THR A 113 12.85 -0.48 8.43
N PHE A 114 12.67 0.49 9.32
CA PHE A 114 11.39 0.86 9.85
C PHE A 114 10.90 2.17 9.22
N VAL A 115 9.58 2.31 9.22
CA VAL A 115 8.88 3.55 8.90
C VAL A 115 8.19 4.03 10.15
N ILE A 116 8.35 5.30 10.47
CA ILE A 116 7.73 5.91 11.66
C ILE A 116 6.62 6.87 11.26
N CYS A 117 5.64 7.06 12.15
CA CYS A 117 4.68 8.14 12.02
C CYS A 117 5.32 9.47 12.46
N GLY A 118 5.40 10.45 11.55
CA GLY A 118 5.99 11.78 11.81
C GLY A 118 5.01 12.88 12.23
N GLN A 119 3.72 12.57 12.36
CA GLN A 119 2.65 13.52 12.70
C GLN A 119 1.80 12.96 13.84
N LEU A 120 1.51 13.78 14.85
CA LEU A 120 0.74 13.35 16.01
C LEU A 120 -0.65 12.84 15.58
N CYS A 121 -0.89 11.54 15.75
CA CYS A 121 -2.09 10.87 15.26
C CYS A 121 -2.91 10.18 16.37
N GLY A 122 -2.62 10.43 17.65
CA GLY A 122 -3.35 9.86 18.79
C GLY A 122 -2.44 9.18 19.82
N GLU A 123 -3.04 8.42 20.74
CA GLU A 123 -2.34 7.82 21.89
C GLU A 123 -1.24 6.81 21.49
N GLY A 124 -1.45 6.07 20.40
CA GLY A 124 -0.50 5.10 19.87
C GLY A 124 0.54 5.69 18.92
N HIS A 125 0.58 7.02 18.75
CA HIS A 125 1.45 7.69 17.78
C HIS A 125 2.92 7.24 17.87
N ALA A 126 3.48 7.20 19.08
CA ALA A 126 4.88 6.80 19.29
C ALA A 126 5.17 5.33 18.97
N ASN A 127 4.14 4.48 18.94
CA ASN A 127 4.24 3.04 18.66
C ASN A 127 3.83 2.71 17.21
N MET A 128 3.42 3.69 16.42
CA MET A 128 3.00 3.51 15.03
C MET A 128 4.22 3.33 14.12
N VAL A 129 4.72 2.10 14.07
CA VAL A 129 5.90 1.69 13.30
C VAL A 129 5.50 0.68 12.24
N GLY A 130 5.93 0.91 11.00
CA GLY A 130 5.84 -0.05 9.89
C GLY A 130 7.20 -0.62 9.53
N SER A 131 7.20 -1.69 8.73
CA SER A 131 8.43 -2.31 8.20
C SER A 131 8.56 -2.08 6.71
N MET A 132 9.80 -1.92 6.26
CA MET A 132 10.16 -1.79 4.84
C MET A 132 11.38 -2.66 4.52
N GLU A 133 11.30 -3.37 3.41
CA GLU A 133 12.36 -4.22 2.85
C GLU A 133 12.67 -3.77 1.42
N VAL A 134 13.94 -3.50 1.15
CA VAL A 134 14.49 -3.32 -0.19
C VAL A 134 15.29 -4.57 -0.53
N VAL A 135 14.82 -5.31 -1.52
CA VAL A 135 15.32 -6.65 -1.86
C VAL A 135 15.90 -6.69 -3.28
N PRO A 136 16.63 -7.75 -3.67
CA PRO A 136 17.01 -7.98 -5.06
C PRO A 136 15.79 -8.02 -5.99
N VAL A 137 15.98 -7.61 -7.25
CA VAL A 137 14.90 -7.47 -8.23
C VAL A 137 14.15 -8.80 -8.44
N GLU A 138 14.90 -9.89 -8.56
CA GLU A 138 14.39 -11.22 -8.82
C GLU A 138 13.56 -11.77 -7.64
N GLU A 139 13.96 -11.41 -6.42
CA GLU A 139 13.21 -11.76 -5.21
C GLU A 139 11.89 -11.01 -5.16
N PHE A 140 11.91 -9.70 -5.41
CA PHE A 140 10.69 -8.89 -5.49
C PHE A 140 9.74 -9.41 -6.57
N ASP A 141 10.23 -9.64 -7.78
CA ASP A 141 9.39 -10.06 -8.91
C ASP A 141 8.76 -11.44 -8.64
N SER A 142 9.51 -12.36 -8.01
CA SER A 142 8.99 -13.68 -7.59
C SER A 142 7.94 -13.56 -6.49
N TRP A 143 8.19 -12.72 -5.48
CA TRP A 143 7.26 -12.47 -4.40
C TRP A 143 5.97 -11.82 -4.90
N ALA A 144 6.07 -10.73 -5.67
CA ALA A 144 4.93 -9.98 -6.18
C ALA A 144 4.06 -10.84 -7.10
N LYS A 145 4.67 -11.65 -7.97
CA LYS A 145 3.96 -12.62 -8.81
C LYS A 145 3.16 -13.62 -7.97
N SER A 146 3.79 -14.21 -6.94
CA SER A 146 3.14 -15.18 -6.06
C SER A 146 1.94 -14.57 -5.30
N GLN A 147 2.09 -13.33 -4.81
CA GLN A 147 1.00 -12.60 -4.15
C GLN A 147 -0.16 -12.31 -5.12
N SER A 148 0.15 -11.79 -6.31
CA SER A 148 -0.81 -11.48 -7.36
C SER A 148 -1.60 -12.71 -7.83
N GLU A 149 -0.93 -13.84 -8.07
CA GLU A 149 -1.60 -15.10 -8.45
C GLU A 149 -2.50 -15.64 -7.32
N THR A 150 -2.12 -15.44 -6.07
CA THR A 150 -2.90 -15.84 -4.90
C THR A 150 -4.16 -14.97 -4.78
N ALA A 151 -4.01 -13.65 -4.89
CA ALA A 151 -5.10 -12.69 -4.91
C ALA A 151 -6.08 -12.98 -6.05
N LEU A 152 -5.59 -13.21 -7.27
CA LEU A 152 -6.41 -13.52 -8.44
C LEU A 152 -7.32 -14.74 -8.21
N LYS A 153 -6.83 -15.77 -7.52
CA LYS A 153 -7.63 -16.97 -7.20
C LYS A 153 -8.67 -16.70 -6.11
N ALA A 154 -8.36 -15.84 -5.15
CA ALA A 154 -9.22 -15.51 -4.03
C ALA A 154 -10.32 -14.51 -4.43
N ASN A 155 -9.93 -13.38 -5.03
CA ASN A 155 -10.79 -12.23 -5.28
C ASN A 155 -11.75 -12.44 -6.45
N LYS A 156 -11.33 -13.16 -7.51
CA LYS A 156 -12.21 -13.50 -8.65
C LYS A 156 -13.40 -14.38 -8.26
N LYS A 157 -13.30 -15.08 -7.13
CA LYS A 157 -14.37 -15.92 -6.56
C LYS A 157 -15.11 -15.24 -5.41
N ALA A 158 -14.72 -14.02 -5.05
CA ALA A 158 -15.34 -13.31 -3.94
C ALA A 158 -16.80 -13.00 -4.30
N PRO A 159 -17.79 -13.42 -3.48
CA PRO A 159 -19.15 -12.92 -3.62
C PRO A 159 -19.15 -11.40 -3.41
N ALA A 160 -20.17 -10.72 -3.97
CA ALA A 160 -20.35 -9.29 -3.76
C ALA A 160 -20.29 -8.97 -2.25
N PRO A 161 -19.60 -7.89 -1.84
CA PRO A 161 -19.54 -7.50 -0.44
C PRO A 161 -20.96 -7.32 0.10
N GLU A 162 -21.28 -7.99 1.21
CA GLU A 162 -22.54 -7.79 1.91
C GLU A 162 -22.62 -6.34 2.40
N SER A 163 -23.73 -5.65 2.06
CA SER A 163 -23.97 -4.28 2.49
C SER A 163 -23.82 -4.17 4.01
N PRO A 164 -23.18 -3.11 4.54
CA PRO A 164 -23.07 -2.93 5.97
C PRO A 164 -24.48 -2.85 6.58
N SER A 165 -24.75 -3.71 7.56
CA SER A 165 -25.92 -3.56 8.43
C SER A 165 -25.69 -2.33 9.29
N VAL A 166 -26.32 -1.22 8.91
CA VAL A 166 -26.34 0.01 9.69
C VAL A 166 -27.16 -0.25 10.97
N PRO A 167 -26.63 -0.02 12.18
CA PRO A 167 -27.45 0.10 13.40
C PRO A 167 -28.23 1.41 13.44
#